data_AF-A0A1M6AZ60-F1
#
_entry.id   AF-A0A1M6AZ60-F1
#
_cell.length_a   1.000
_cell.length_b   1.000
_cell.length_c   1.000
_cell.angle_alpha   90.00
_cell.angle_beta   90.00
_cell.angle_gamma   90.00
#
_symmetry.space_group_name_H-M   'P 1'
#
loop_
_entity.id
_entity.type
_entity.pdbx_description
1 polymer ?
#
loop_
_entity_poly.entity_id
_entity_poly.type
_entity_poly.pdbx_seq_one_letter_code
_entity_poly.pdbx_strand_id
1 'polypeptide(L)'
;MKDLLKALCLLMMMAGTAAFAKNPTNPTKVDIQLTMRDGHQSIVSAEDYSRADEFTKRIINYIDASIASLKILDSSVEAKISISKNSADTFSNSIIICKTEKSQSPAEVYKGSCTVCGVSSAYSYLNKIMKDESLGEEFNVHVKRNGDCVTLSW
;
A
#
# COMPACT_ATOMS: atom_id res chain seq x y z
N MET A 1 -27.50 11.46 -64.75
CA MET A 1 -27.89 11.11 -63.37
C MET A 1 -28.31 9.65 -63.35
N LYS A 2 -27.50 8.79 -62.74
CA LYS A 2 -27.84 7.43 -62.26
C LYS A 2 -26.65 6.91 -61.45
N ASP A 3 -26.64 7.39 -60.22
CA ASP A 3 -26.36 6.65 -58.98
C ASP A 3 -25.06 5.85 -58.88
N LEU A 4 -24.07 6.60 -58.39
CA LEU A 4 -22.99 6.20 -57.50
C LEU A 4 -23.54 5.51 -56.22
N LEU A 5 -22.67 4.77 -55.53
CA LEU A 5 -22.83 4.14 -54.21
C LEU A 5 -23.57 2.81 -54.14
N LYS A 6 -22.79 1.74 -54.00
CA LYS A 6 -22.96 0.71 -52.96
C LYS A 6 -21.71 -0.17 -52.90
N ALA A 7 -20.66 0.35 -52.27
CA ALA A 7 -19.57 -0.47 -51.75
C ALA A 7 -19.97 -0.91 -50.33
N LEU A 8 -20.34 -2.18 -50.19
CA LEU A 8 -20.59 -2.80 -48.89
C LEU A 8 -19.48 -3.85 -48.69
N CYS A 9 -18.37 -3.41 -48.08
CA CYS A 9 -17.32 -4.29 -47.60
C CYS A 9 -17.87 -5.15 -46.46
N LEU A 10 -18.29 -6.39 -46.77
CA LEU A 10 -18.43 -7.44 -45.77
C LEU A 10 -17.03 -7.94 -45.40
N LEU A 11 -16.48 -7.44 -44.31
CA LEU A 11 -15.36 -8.09 -43.63
C LEU A 11 -15.96 -9.09 -42.61
N MET A 12 -16.06 -10.36 -43.01
CA MET A 12 -16.25 -11.46 -42.05
C MET A 12 -14.96 -11.60 -41.23
N MET A 13 -15.00 -11.23 -39.95
CA MET A 13 -13.95 -11.60 -39.01
C MET A 13 -14.04 -13.10 -38.75
N MET A 14 -13.10 -13.87 -39.30
CA MET A 14 -12.90 -15.26 -38.87
C MET A 14 -12.34 -15.25 -37.45
N ALA A 15 -13.10 -15.80 -36.50
CA ALA A 15 -12.62 -16.07 -35.15
C ALA A 15 -11.63 -17.25 -35.21
N GLY A 16 -10.33 -16.95 -35.27
CA GLY A 16 -9.28 -17.93 -35.06
C GLY A 16 -9.16 -18.24 -33.57
N THR A 17 -9.57 -19.43 -33.14
CA THR A 17 -9.29 -19.95 -31.80
C THR A 17 -7.83 -20.37 -31.72
N ALA A 18 -6.98 -19.52 -31.12
CA ALA A 18 -5.62 -19.92 -30.76
C ALA A 18 -5.69 -20.79 -29.49
N ALA A 19 -5.60 -22.11 -29.66
CA ALA A 19 -5.35 -23.03 -28.56
C ALA A 19 -3.91 -22.85 -28.10
N PHE A 20 -3.69 -22.21 -26.95
CA PHE A 20 -2.38 -22.14 -26.33
C PHE A 20 -2.01 -23.51 -25.74
N ALA A 21 -1.02 -24.15 -26.35
CA ALA A 21 -0.38 -25.34 -25.82
C ALA A 21 0.21 -25.05 -24.43
N LYS A 22 -0.08 -25.94 -23.47
CA LYS A 22 0.38 -25.87 -22.09
C LYS A 22 1.87 -26.22 -22.04
N ASN A 23 2.75 -25.21 -22.01
CA ASN A 23 4.16 -25.41 -21.67
C ASN A 23 4.29 -25.66 -20.15
N PRO A 24 5.10 -26.63 -19.69
CA PRO A 24 5.33 -26.85 -18.27
C PRO A 24 6.27 -25.74 -17.76
N THR A 25 5.71 -24.77 -17.04
CA THR A 25 6.50 -23.69 -16.45
C THR A 25 7.27 -24.23 -15.24
N ASN A 26 8.60 -24.22 -15.34
CA ASN A 26 9.52 -24.18 -14.20
C ASN A 26 9.04 -23.15 -13.16
N PRO A 27 9.26 -23.36 -11.85
CA PRO A 27 8.78 -22.44 -10.83
C PRO A 27 9.37 -21.05 -11.06
N THR A 28 8.53 -20.15 -11.57
CA THR A 28 8.86 -18.76 -11.77
C THR A 28 9.25 -18.19 -10.41
N LYS A 29 10.46 -17.63 -10.30
CA LYS A 29 10.77 -16.66 -9.26
C LYS A 29 9.62 -15.64 -9.28
N VAL A 30 8.79 -15.64 -8.24
CA VAL A 30 7.71 -14.67 -8.10
C VAL A 30 8.39 -13.32 -7.97
N ASP A 31 8.39 -12.56 -9.05
CA ASP A 31 8.84 -11.18 -9.02
C ASP A 31 7.81 -10.41 -8.18
N ILE A 32 8.28 -9.88 -7.06
CA ILE A 32 7.45 -9.41 -5.97
C ILE A 32 6.89 -8.04 -6.37
N GLN A 33 5.73 -8.00 -7.01
CA GLN A 33 5.10 -6.74 -7.39
C GLN A 33 4.21 -6.23 -6.26
N LEU A 34 4.74 -5.26 -5.52
CA LEU A 34 3.92 -4.40 -4.67
C LEU A 34 3.08 -3.47 -5.56
N THR A 35 1.87 -3.16 -5.13
CA THR A 35 0.99 -2.24 -5.89
C THR A 35 1.60 -0.84 -5.86
N MET A 36 1.68 -0.19 -7.02
CA MET A 36 2.15 1.21 -7.10
C MET A 36 0.96 2.16 -7.01
N ARG A 37 0.98 3.12 -6.09
CA ARG A 37 0.03 4.25 -6.01
C ARG A 37 0.82 5.55 -6.09
N ASP A 38 0.40 6.43 -6.99
CA ASP A 38 1.06 7.72 -7.25
C ASP A 38 2.57 7.62 -7.50
N GLY A 39 3.02 6.54 -8.16
CA GLY A 39 4.43 6.30 -8.46
C GLY A 39 5.25 5.72 -7.29
N HIS A 40 4.61 5.38 -6.17
CA HIS A 40 5.25 4.83 -4.99
C HIS A 40 4.68 3.46 -4.58
N GLN A 41 5.49 2.67 -3.89
CA GLN A 41 5.13 1.36 -3.36
C GLN A 41 4.04 1.51 -2.29
N SER A 42 2.92 0.82 -2.46
CA SER A 42 1.85 0.74 -1.47
C SER A 42 1.91 -0.53 -0.65
N ILE A 43 1.59 -0.42 0.65
CA ILE A 43 1.44 -1.56 1.56
C ILE A 43 0.09 -2.26 1.46
N VAL A 44 -0.83 -1.74 0.64
CA VAL A 44 -2.20 -2.24 0.50
C VAL A 44 -2.54 -2.41 -0.98
N SER A 45 -3.25 -3.49 -1.31
CA SER A 45 -3.75 -3.75 -2.68
C SER A 45 -4.72 -2.67 -3.15
N ALA A 46 -4.90 -2.52 -4.47
CA ALA A 46 -5.88 -1.59 -5.01
C ALA A 46 -7.31 -1.94 -4.58
N GLU A 47 -7.63 -3.23 -4.53
CA GLU A 47 -8.92 -3.76 -4.11
C GLU A 47 -9.20 -3.45 -2.63
N ASP A 48 -8.22 -3.65 -1.75
CA ASP A 48 -8.36 -3.28 -0.33
C ASP A 48 -8.49 -1.77 -0.14
N TYR A 49 -7.71 -0.97 -0.87
CA TYR A 49 -7.77 0.48 -0.80
C TYR A 49 -9.14 1.02 -1.26
N SER A 50 -9.70 0.46 -2.34
CA SER A 50 -11.03 0.87 -2.84
C SER A 50 -12.17 0.54 -1.87
N ARG A 51 -12.04 -0.52 -1.08
CA ARG A 51 -13.03 -0.95 -0.07
C ARG A 51 -12.88 -0.22 1.28
N ALA A 52 -11.74 0.42 1.49
CA ALA A 52 -11.43 1.13 2.71
C ALA A 52 -12.32 2.39 2.87
N ASP A 53 -12.66 2.75 4.10
CA ASP A 53 -13.30 4.04 4.36
C ASP A 53 -12.29 5.20 4.22
N GLU A 54 -12.78 6.44 4.20
CA GLU A 54 -11.94 7.62 3.97
C GLU A 54 -10.87 7.81 5.05
N PHE A 55 -11.18 7.46 6.29
CA PHE A 55 -10.21 7.51 7.39
C PHE A 55 -9.08 6.49 7.18
N THR A 56 -9.43 5.26 6.82
CA THR A 56 -8.49 4.19 6.51
C THR A 56 -7.60 4.56 5.33
N LYS A 57 -8.20 5.07 4.24
CA LYS A 57 -7.45 5.52 3.05
C LYS A 57 -6.43 6.59 3.41
N ARG A 58 -6.81 7.53 4.28
CA ARG A 58 -5.91 8.56 4.79
C ARG A 58 -4.70 7.95 5.52
N ILE A 59 -4.93 7.00 6.43
CA ILE A 59 -3.85 6.28 7.11
C ILE A 59 -2.94 5.56 6.12
N ILE A 60 -3.53 4.83 5.16
CA ILE A 60 -2.76 4.13 4.11
C ILE A 60 -1.86 5.12 3.36
N ASN A 61 -2.40 6.29 2.98
CA ASN A 61 -1.64 7.29 2.24
C ASN A 61 -0.49 7.87 3.05
N TYR A 62 -0.66 8.09 4.36
CA TYR A 62 0.45 8.52 5.23
C TYR A 62 1.54 7.46 5.36
N ILE A 63 1.16 6.19 5.44
CA ILE A 63 2.13 5.10 5.48
C ILE A 63 2.87 4.97 4.15
N ASP A 64 2.16 5.02 3.02
CA ASP A 64 2.77 4.95 1.70
C ASP A 64 3.74 6.12 1.44
N ALA A 65 3.35 7.35 1.83
CA ALA A 65 4.22 8.53 1.80
C ALA A 65 5.44 8.38 2.70
N SER A 66 5.27 7.79 3.89
CA SER A 66 6.37 7.49 4.80
C SER A 66 7.34 6.47 4.19
N ILE A 67 6.84 5.41 3.56
CA ILE A 67 7.67 4.39 2.92
C ILE A 67 8.45 4.97 1.74
N ALA A 68 7.80 5.79 0.91
CA ALA A 68 8.45 6.51 -0.18
C ALA A 68 9.59 7.40 0.34
N SER A 69 9.34 8.14 1.42
CA SER A 69 10.34 9.00 2.06
C SER A 69 11.48 8.19 2.67
N LEU A 70 11.19 7.10 3.36
CA LEU A 70 12.22 6.23 3.95
C LEU A 70 13.05 5.50 2.88
N LYS A 71 12.55 5.34 1.65
CA LYS A 71 13.29 4.71 0.55
C LYS A 71 14.45 5.59 0.05
N ILE A 72 14.33 6.91 0.15
CA ILE A 72 15.37 7.86 -0.26
C ILE A 72 16.33 8.20 0.87
N LEU A 73 16.00 7.83 2.10
CA LEU A 73 16.80 8.05 3.29
C LEU A 73 17.58 6.77 3.65
N ASP A 74 18.54 6.90 4.56
CA ASP A 74 19.31 5.75 5.03
C ASP A 74 18.46 4.80 5.91
N SER A 75 18.95 3.56 6.11
CA SER A 75 18.21 2.55 6.90
C SER A 75 18.22 2.79 8.41
N SER A 76 18.84 3.87 8.88
CA SER A 76 18.92 4.25 10.30
C SER A 76 17.82 5.22 10.71
N VAL A 77 16.84 5.48 9.85
CA VAL A 77 15.67 6.30 10.15
C VAL A 77 14.36 5.50 10.16
N GLU A 78 13.39 5.98 10.93
CA GLU A 78 12.01 5.53 10.97
C GLU A 78 11.07 6.73 10.83
N ALA A 79 9.83 6.48 10.39
CA ALA A 79 8.79 7.48 10.38
C ALA A 79 7.80 7.23 11.51
N LYS A 80 7.46 8.25 12.28
CA LYS A 80 6.38 8.27 13.27
C LYS A 80 5.23 9.06 12.69
N ILE A 81 4.08 8.40 12.51
CA ILE A 81 2.86 9.00 11.98
C ILE A 81 1.92 9.19 13.16
N SER A 82 1.63 10.43 13.53
CA SER A 82 0.56 10.73 14.46
C SER A 82 -0.77 10.65 13.74
N ILE A 83 -1.77 10.00 14.36
CA ILE A 83 -3.10 9.79 13.80
C ILE A 83 -4.13 10.19 14.85
N SER A 84 -5.01 11.12 14.50
CA SER A 84 -6.25 11.37 15.25
C SER A 84 -7.43 10.73 14.56
N LYS A 85 -8.23 10.00 15.34
CA LYS A 85 -9.55 9.49 14.93
C LYS A 85 -10.54 10.63 14.69
N ASN A 86 -10.30 11.82 15.25
CA ASN A 86 -11.10 13.01 14.99
C ASN A 86 -10.80 13.58 13.60
N SER A 87 -11.77 13.52 12.69
CA SER A 87 -11.63 14.05 11.33
C SER A 87 -11.49 15.57 11.25
N ALA A 88 -11.88 16.31 12.30
CA ALA A 88 -11.76 17.77 12.37
C ALA A 88 -10.37 18.25 12.85
N ASP A 89 -9.54 17.33 13.35
CA ASP A 89 -8.20 17.66 13.82
C ASP A 89 -7.21 17.71 12.64
N THR A 90 -6.74 18.91 12.33
CA THR A 90 -5.83 19.19 11.21
C THR A 90 -4.35 19.09 11.59
N PHE A 91 -4.00 19.16 12.87
CA PHE A 91 -2.61 19.19 13.36
C PHE A 91 -2.08 17.80 13.74
N SER A 92 -2.97 16.90 14.15
CA SER A 92 -2.68 15.55 14.61
C SER A 92 -2.19 14.56 13.54
N ASN A 93 -2.18 14.95 12.26
CA ASN A 93 -1.79 14.08 11.16
C ASN A 93 -0.38 14.44 10.65
N SER A 94 0.63 14.33 11.51
CA SER A 94 2.01 14.65 11.17
C SER A 94 2.83 13.39 10.89
N ILE A 95 3.74 13.48 9.92
CA ILE A 95 4.77 12.46 9.67
C ILE A 95 6.11 13.05 10.10
N ILE A 96 6.71 12.45 11.12
CA ILE A 96 8.02 12.86 11.63
C ILE A 96 9.01 11.76 11.28
N ILE A 97 10.08 12.10 10.57
CA ILE A 97 11.17 11.17 10.29
C ILE A 97 12.28 11.38 11.31
N CYS A 98 12.59 10.33 12.07
CA CYS A 98 13.55 10.35 13.16
C CYS A 98 14.63 9.30 12.93
N LYS A 99 15.82 9.51 13.50
CA LYS A 99 16.79 8.42 13.61
C LYS A 99 16.20 7.33 14.50
N THR A 100 16.33 6.08 14.06
CA THR A 100 16.02 4.90 14.86
C THR A 100 16.90 4.96 16.11
N GLU A 101 16.31 5.31 17.24
CA GLU A 101 17.06 5.41 18.49
C GLU A 101 17.64 4.04 18.85
N LYS A 102 18.96 3.96 19.00
CA LYS A 102 19.58 2.85 19.72
C LYS A 102 19.31 3.06 21.20
N SER A 103 18.15 2.60 21.66
CA SER A 103 17.86 2.24 23.05
C SER A 103 18.50 3.16 24.11
N GLN A 104 17.96 4.37 24.29
CA GLN A 104 18.19 5.17 25.50
C GLN A 104 16.89 5.76 26.08
N SER A 105 15.81 5.81 25.31
CA SER A 105 14.44 6.04 25.78
C SER A 105 13.83 4.74 26.35
N PRO A 106 12.88 4.82 27.30
CA PRO A 106 12.11 3.64 27.68
C PRO A 106 11.50 3.04 26.41
N ALA A 107 11.68 1.73 26.21
CA ALA A 107 11.17 1.04 25.04
C ALA A 107 9.69 1.40 24.87
N GLU A 108 9.34 2.11 23.81
CA GLU A 108 7.94 2.36 23.45
C GLU A 108 7.25 0.99 23.40
N VAL A 109 6.30 0.78 24.32
CA VAL A 109 5.55 -0.48 24.37
C VAL A 109 4.47 -0.37 23.30
N TYR A 110 4.78 -0.87 22.11
CA TYR A 110 3.80 -1.02 21.04
C TYR A 110 2.73 -2.04 21.45
N LYS A 111 1.46 -1.67 21.29
CA LYS A 111 0.31 -2.57 21.45
C LYS A 111 0.25 -3.64 20.37
N GLY A 112 0.76 -3.32 19.18
CA GLY A 112 0.82 -4.24 18.07
C GLY A 112 1.96 -3.95 17.11
N SER A 113 2.32 -4.96 16.33
CA SER A 113 3.18 -4.77 15.17
C SER A 113 2.77 -5.72 14.04
N CYS A 114 3.06 -5.31 12.81
CA CYS A 114 2.97 -6.17 11.64
C CYS A 114 4.15 -5.92 10.71
N THR A 115 4.57 -6.96 10.00
CA THR A 115 5.59 -6.85 8.97
C THR A 115 4.99 -7.28 7.65
N VAL A 116 5.18 -6.44 6.64
CA VAL A 116 4.62 -6.58 5.30
C VAL A 116 5.79 -6.71 4.34
N CYS A 117 5.83 -7.82 3.60
CA CYS A 117 6.87 -8.14 2.64
C CYS A 117 6.20 -8.53 1.33
N GLY A 118 6.45 -7.75 0.27
CA GLY A 118 5.94 -8.10 -1.05
C GLY A 118 4.42 -8.03 -1.20
N VAL A 119 3.79 -9.11 -1.69
CA VAL A 119 2.35 -9.11 -2.05
C VAL A 119 1.39 -9.16 -0.84
N SER A 120 1.91 -9.25 0.38
CA SER A 120 1.08 -9.18 1.58
C SER A 120 0.45 -7.78 1.73
N SER A 121 -0.84 -7.72 2.03
CA SER A 121 -1.55 -6.46 2.29
C SER A 121 -1.57 -6.16 3.79
N ALA A 122 -1.21 -4.94 4.17
CA ALA A 122 -1.33 -4.45 5.54
C ALA A 122 -2.77 -4.25 5.99
N TYR A 123 -3.74 -4.31 5.08
CA TYR A 123 -5.12 -3.86 5.32
C TYR A 123 -5.78 -4.53 6.52
N SER A 124 -5.58 -5.84 6.71
CA SER A 124 -6.14 -6.54 7.87
C SER A 124 -5.58 -6.03 9.20
N TYR A 125 -4.33 -5.55 9.22
CA TYR A 125 -3.69 -4.99 10.40
C TYR A 125 -4.17 -3.55 10.64
N LEU A 126 -4.25 -2.74 9.58
CA LEU A 126 -4.81 -1.39 9.67
C LEU A 126 -6.25 -1.43 10.20
N ASN A 127 -7.05 -2.38 9.74
CA ASN A 127 -8.41 -2.57 10.25
C ASN A 127 -8.44 -2.95 11.74
N LYS A 128 -7.43 -3.66 12.25
CA LYS A 128 -7.29 -3.94 13.69
C LYS A 128 -6.94 -2.67 14.46
N ILE A 129 -6.00 -1.87 13.97
CA ILE A 129 -5.62 -0.57 14.57
C ILE A 129 -6.85 0.32 14.74
N MET A 130 -7.66 0.45 13.69
CA MET A 130 -8.85 1.31 13.73
C MET A 130 -9.91 0.85 14.72
N LYS A 131 -10.02 -0.47 14.93
CA LYS A 131 -10.98 -1.09 15.84
C LYS A 131 -10.44 -1.23 17.26
N ASP A 132 -9.18 -0.87 17.49
CA ASP A 132 -8.57 -0.91 18.81
C ASP A 132 -8.98 0.34 19.60
N GLU A 133 -10.02 0.18 20.41
CA GLU A 133 -10.53 1.22 21.32
C GLU A 133 -9.49 1.60 22.38
N SER A 134 -8.52 0.72 22.67
CA SER A 134 -7.51 1.00 23.67
C SER A 134 -6.51 2.07 23.23
N LEU A 135 -6.35 2.31 21.91
CA LEU A 135 -5.41 3.30 21.37
C LEU A 135 -5.83 4.75 21.66
N GLY A 136 -7.01 4.99 22.23
CA GLY A 136 -7.53 6.33 22.46
C GLY A 136 -7.91 7.03 21.16
N GLU A 137 -8.11 8.35 21.25
CA GLU A 137 -8.47 9.22 20.11
C GLU A 137 -7.25 9.61 19.26
N GLU A 138 -6.06 9.59 19.85
CA GLU A 138 -4.79 9.92 19.20
C GLU A 138 -3.76 8.83 19.48
N PHE A 139 -3.10 8.35 18.43
CA PHE A 139 -2.08 7.31 18.53
C PHE A 139 -1.01 7.48 17.45
N ASN A 140 0.14 6.84 17.65
CA ASN A 140 1.24 6.87 16.70
C ASN A 140 1.37 5.53 15.97
N VAL A 141 1.65 5.58 14.68
CA VAL A 141 2.08 4.44 13.87
C VAL A 141 3.52 4.65 13.46
N HIS A 142 4.37 3.71 13.84
CA HIS A 142 5.79 3.68 13.53
C HIS A 142 6.00 2.85 12.28
N VAL A 143 6.64 3.44 11.28
CA VAL A 143 6.96 2.81 10.00
C VAL A 143 8.46 2.67 9.89
N LYS A 144 8.93 1.42 9.80
CA LYS A 144 10.35 1.09 9.67
C LYS A 144 10.59 0.21 8.45
N ARG A 145 11.65 0.53 7.69
CA ARG A 145 12.13 -0.33 6.61
C ARG A 145 13.08 -1.40 7.14
N ASN A 146 12.84 -2.65 6.76
CA ASN A 146 13.69 -3.79 7.06
C ASN A 146 14.02 -4.50 5.74
N GLY A 147 15.02 -3.99 5.01
CA GLY A 147 15.32 -4.44 3.65
C GLY A 147 14.19 -4.08 2.68
N ASP A 148 13.58 -5.12 2.07
CA ASP A 148 12.42 -5.01 1.18
C ASP A 148 11.07 -5.08 1.90
N CYS A 149 11.10 -5.28 3.22
CA CYS A 149 9.91 -5.32 4.06
C CYS A 149 9.69 -4.00 4.79
N VAL A 150 8.45 -3.76 5.18
CA VAL A 150 8.04 -2.64 6.04
C VAL A 150 7.42 -3.20 7.30
N THR A 151 7.88 -2.72 8.44
CA THR A 151 7.28 -3.01 9.74
C THR A 151 6.48 -1.81 10.22
N LEU A 152 5.22 -2.06 10.58
CA LEU A 152 4.33 -1.10 11.24
C LEU A 152 4.22 -1.48 12.71
N SER A 153 4.32 -0.53 13.62
CA SER A 153 4.08 -0.73 15.06
C SER A 153 3.22 0.40 15.61
N TRP A 154 2.35 0.12 16.58
CA TRP A 154 1.40 1.08 17.17
C TRP A 154 1.06 0.70 18.60
#